data_AF-A0A968SAQ2-F1
#
_entry.id   AF-A0A968SAQ2-F1
#
_cell.length_a   1.000
_cell.length_b   1.000
_cell.length_c   1.000
_cell.angle_alpha   90.00
_cell.angle_beta   90.00
_cell.angle_gamma   90.00
#
_symmetry.space_group_name_H-M   'P 1'
#
loop_
_entity.id
_entity.type
_entity.pdbx_description
1 polymer ?
#
loop_
_entity_poly.entity_id
_entity_poly.type
_entity_poly.pdbx_seq_one_letter_code
_entity_poly.pdbx_strand_id
1 'polypeptide(L)'
;MASFRVVFFWNSVMVLLVGVVSLATLGLNLFDGSVRGLFFPPCLATYPGAGLFFLAFQMLFYLAVMVCLFTYGLLRLTQPVGVASLREHRQENKFILYSALFTGYFLFNEVFRTHVHLGRMGIPKVLVVASYFGLAIVYGVIFRRQIQQTPYLLLVSGVALLAIAFLAEGLMTQLDLGNDHLESIIEGIPKLLSGVNTALYFWFTCRDQLLRSLNFSRPNFS
;
A
#
# COMPACT_ATOMS: atom_id res chain seq x y z
N MET A 1 19.07 2.52 2.39
CA MET A 1 18.70 1.83 3.65
C MET A 1 17.47 2.51 4.26
N ALA A 2 16.43 1.75 4.59
CA ALA A 2 15.26 2.28 5.30
C ALA A 2 15.65 2.72 6.72
N SER A 3 15.28 3.94 7.11
CA SER A 3 15.50 4.43 8.46
C SER A 3 14.32 4.01 9.35
N PHE A 4 14.56 3.13 10.31
CA PHE A 4 13.53 2.71 11.30
C PHE A 4 12.92 3.91 12.02
N ARG A 5 13.68 4.99 12.25
CA ARG A 5 13.18 6.24 12.82
C ARG A 5 12.10 6.88 11.94
N VAL A 6 12.31 6.88 10.62
CA VAL A 6 11.35 7.44 9.65
C VAL A 6 10.09 6.58 9.59
N VAL A 7 10.23 5.26 9.59
CA VAL A 7 9.08 4.33 9.61
C VAL A 7 8.26 4.51 10.89
N PHE A 8 8.91 4.51 12.05
CA PHE A 8 8.25 4.68 13.34
C PHE A 8 7.57 6.05 13.43
N PHE A 9 8.24 7.11 12.98
CA PHE A 9 7.70 8.46 12.94
C PHE A 9 6.41 8.52 12.13
N TRP A 10 6.41 8.04 10.87
CA TRP A 10 5.21 8.10 10.02
C TRP A 10 4.06 7.24 10.52
N ASN A 11 4.34 6.04 11.04
CA ASN A 11 3.29 5.21 11.66
C ASN A 11 2.71 5.90 12.91
N SER A 12 3.55 6.49 13.76
CA SER A 12 3.11 7.22 14.96
C SER A 12 2.28 8.44 14.62
N VAL A 13 2.71 9.21 13.62
CA VAL A 13 1.97 10.36 13.09
C VAL A 13 0.60 9.93 12.58
N MET A 14 0.51 8.83 11.84
CA MET A 14 -0.79 8.34 11.36
C MET A 14 -1.72 7.87 12.46
N VAL A 15 -1.21 7.12 13.45
CA VAL A 15 -2.03 6.71 14.62
C VAL A 15 -2.51 7.94 15.39
N LEU A 16 -1.64 8.91 15.62
CA LEU A 16 -2.00 10.15 16.31
C LEU A 16 -3.05 10.94 15.52
N LEU A 17 -2.89 11.03 14.20
CA LEU A 17 -3.84 11.73 13.32
C LEU A 17 -5.20 11.03 13.33
N VAL A 18 -5.25 9.70 13.29
CA VAL A 18 -6.49 8.94 13.47
C VAL A 18 -7.14 9.25 14.82
N GLY A 19 -6.37 9.24 15.91
CA GLY A 19 -6.86 9.54 17.25
C GLY A 19 -7.44 10.96 17.36
N VAL A 20 -6.72 11.96 16.86
CA VAL A 20 -7.13 13.37 16.89
C VAL A 20 -8.38 13.60 16.05
N VAL A 21 -8.44 13.10 14.81
CA VAL A 21 -9.61 13.29 13.94
C VAL A 21 -10.82 12.53 14.49
N SER A 22 -10.63 11.32 15.03
CA SER A 22 -11.73 10.56 15.64
C SER A 22 -12.28 11.26 16.87
N LEU A 23 -11.42 11.80 17.74
CA LEU A 23 -11.82 12.57 18.92
C LEU A 23 -12.51 13.90 18.53
N ALA A 24 -11.99 14.60 17.52
CA ALA A 24 -12.59 15.82 16.99
C ALA A 24 -13.98 15.57 16.40
N THR A 25 -14.16 14.41 15.74
CA THR A 25 -15.45 14.00 15.18
C THR A 25 -16.46 13.65 16.28
N LEU A 26 -16.04 12.89 17.31
CA LEU A 26 -16.93 12.40 18.36
C LEU A 26 -17.21 13.43 19.47
N GLY A 27 -16.19 14.20 19.86
CA GLY A 27 -16.24 15.09 21.03
C GLY A 27 -16.53 16.56 20.68
N LEU A 28 -16.23 16.99 19.47
CA LEU A 28 -16.38 18.39 19.04
C LEU A 28 -17.33 18.57 17.84
N ASN A 29 -17.87 17.48 17.28
CA ASN A 29 -18.73 17.48 16.08
C ASN A 29 -18.15 18.28 14.90
N LEU A 30 -16.82 18.42 14.80
CA LEU A 30 -16.16 19.30 13.83
C LEU A 30 -16.32 18.84 12.37
N PHE A 31 -16.55 17.54 12.16
CA PHE A 31 -16.60 16.93 10.83
C PHE A 31 -17.98 16.44 10.42
N ASP A 32 -19.02 16.75 11.20
CA ASP A 32 -20.42 16.41 10.95
C ASP A 32 -20.59 14.96 10.43
N GLY A 33 -20.41 13.98 11.31
CA GLY A 33 -20.44 12.57 10.90
C GLY A 33 -20.04 11.60 12.01
N SER A 34 -20.03 10.31 11.67
CA SER A 34 -19.57 9.25 12.58
C SER A 34 -18.10 8.91 12.34
N VAL A 35 -17.41 8.38 13.36
CA VAL A 35 -16.04 7.85 13.20
C VAL A 35 -15.98 6.77 12.12
N ARG A 36 -17.03 5.95 12.02
CA ARG A 36 -17.22 4.97 10.94
C ARG A 36 -17.14 5.64 9.57
N GLY A 37 -17.79 6.78 9.45
CA GLY A 37 -17.80 7.61 8.26
C GLY A 37 -16.43 8.09 7.79
N LEU A 38 -15.38 8.08 8.62
CA LEU A 38 -14.01 8.44 8.23
C LEU A 38 -13.32 7.32 7.45
N PHE A 39 -13.66 6.06 7.75
CA PHE A 39 -13.07 4.85 7.15
C PHE A 39 -13.93 4.24 6.07
N PHE A 40 -15.23 4.58 6.02
CA PHE A 40 -16.12 4.04 5.02
C PHE A 40 -16.03 4.81 3.71
N PRO A 41 -16.00 4.10 2.57
CA PRO A 41 -15.96 4.74 1.27
C PRO A 41 -17.25 5.53 0.95
N PRO A 42 -17.22 6.87 0.80
CA PRO A 42 -18.42 7.62 0.45
C PRO A 42 -18.85 7.30 -0.98
N CYS A 43 -20.16 7.13 -1.20
CA CYS A 43 -20.72 7.12 -2.56
C CYS A 43 -20.72 8.55 -3.15
N LEU A 44 -20.86 9.56 -2.27
CA LEU A 44 -20.65 10.99 -2.49
C LEU A 44 -20.18 11.59 -1.15
N ALA A 45 -19.31 12.59 -1.17
CA ALA A 45 -18.91 13.28 0.06
C ALA A 45 -20.08 14.12 0.58
N THR A 46 -20.82 13.55 1.54
CA THR A 46 -21.98 14.21 2.18
C THR A 46 -21.57 15.16 3.30
N TYR A 47 -20.32 15.07 3.78
CA TYR A 47 -19.73 15.94 4.80
C TYR A 47 -18.18 15.93 4.66
N PRO A 48 -17.46 16.92 5.21
CA PRO A 48 -16.03 17.11 4.96
C PRO A 48 -15.12 15.94 5.38
N GLY A 49 -15.52 15.18 6.40
CA GLY A 49 -14.76 14.01 6.89
C GLY A 49 -15.04 12.69 6.15
N ALA A 50 -16.01 12.65 5.25
CA ALA A 50 -16.48 11.40 4.66
C ALA A 50 -15.37 10.68 3.88
N GLY A 51 -15.03 9.47 4.31
CA GLY A 51 -13.99 8.64 3.69
C GLY A 51 -12.58 9.19 3.76
N LEU A 52 -12.28 10.13 4.66
CA LEU A 52 -10.96 10.77 4.73
C LEU A 52 -9.82 9.75 4.87
N PHE A 53 -9.95 8.78 5.78
CA PHE A 53 -8.92 7.76 6.00
C PHE A 53 -8.92 6.69 4.92
N PHE A 54 -10.08 6.40 4.35
CA PHE A 54 -10.18 5.52 3.19
C PHE A 54 -9.44 6.10 1.98
N LEU A 55 -9.64 7.39 1.68
CA LEU A 55 -8.97 8.08 0.59
C LEU A 55 -7.46 8.21 0.87
N ALA A 56 -7.07 8.51 2.10
CA ALA A 56 -5.65 8.55 2.48
C ALA A 56 -4.97 7.19 2.24
N PHE A 57 -5.62 6.09 2.61
CA PHE A 57 -5.15 4.74 2.30
C PHE A 57 -4.97 4.53 0.79
N GLN A 58 -5.97 4.88 -0.03
CA GLN A 58 -5.85 4.77 -1.49
C GLN A 58 -4.69 5.61 -2.04
N MET A 59 -4.54 6.85 -1.57
CA MET A 59 -3.47 7.77 -1.99
C MET A 59 -2.08 7.21 -1.70
N LEU A 60 -1.90 6.49 -0.59
CA LEU A 60 -0.63 5.83 -0.27
C LEU A 60 -0.30 4.71 -1.28
N PHE A 61 -1.29 3.97 -1.74
CA PHE A 61 -1.11 2.97 -2.81
C PHE A 61 -0.90 3.62 -4.19
N TYR A 62 -1.57 4.74 -4.49
CA TYR A 62 -1.25 5.55 -5.67
C TYR A 62 0.21 5.99 -5.66
N LEU A 63 0.70 6.51 -4.53
CA LEU A 63 2.09 6.93 -4.39
C LEU A 63 3.05 5.77 -4.65
N ALA A 64 2.80 4.60 -4.08
CA ALA A 64 3.60 3.40 -4.32
C ALA A 64 3.69 3.04 -5.82
N VAL A 65 2.54 2.98 -6.50
CA VAL A 65 2.47 2.68 -7.95
C VAL A 65 3.22 3.73 -8.76
N MET A 66 2.97 5.01 -8.50
CA MET A 66 3.57 6.12 -9.24
C MET A 66 5.09 6.17 -9.07
N VAL A 67 5.59 5.98 -7.85
CA VAL A 67 7.03 5.94 -7.59
C VAL A 67 7.68 4.79 -8.34
N CYS A 68 7.09 3.58 -8.30
CA CYS A 68 7.62 2.44 -9.06
C CYS A 68 7.59 2.68 -10.59
N LEU A 69 6.47 3.13 -11.16
CA LEU A 69 6.39 3.39 -12.60
C LEU A 69 7.35 4.48 -13.05
N PHE A 70 7.44 5.57 -12.28
CA PHE A 70 8.37 6.65 -12.55
C PHE A 70 9.81 6.17 -12.54
N THR A 71 10.21 5.42 -11.50
CA THR A 71 11.57 4.87 -11.40
C THR A 71 11.86 3.88 -12.52
N TYR A 72 10.91 3.01 -12.89
CA TYR A 72 11.06 2.12 -14.03
C TYR A 72 11.29 2.89 -15.34
N GLY A 73 10.49 3.94 -15.59
CA GLY A 73 10.66 4.80 -16.76
C GLY A 73 12.02 5.48 -16.80
N LEU A 74 12.45 6.04 -15.66
CA LEU A 74 13.73 6.74 -15.55
C LEU A 74 14.93 5.80 -15.72
N LEU A 75 14.90 4.60 -15.13
CA LEU A 75 15.94 3.58 -15.30
C LEU A 75 16.04 3.09 -16.75
N ARG A 76 14.91 3.00 -17.46
CA ARG A 76 14.91 2.63 -18.88
C ARG A 76 15.57 3.69 -19.77
N LEU A 77 15.48 4.96 -19.40
CA LEU A 77 16.07 6.08 -20.14
C LEU A 77 17.57 6.27 -19.84
N THR A 78 18.00 5.93 -18.63
CA THR A 78 19.36 6.25 -18.15
C THR A 78 20.36 5.10 -18.28
N GLN A 79 19.90 3.87 -18.53
CA GLN A 79 20.79 2.70 -18.62
C GLN A 79 21.42 2.56 -20.03
N PRO A 80 22.76 2.50 -20.15
CA PRO A 80 23.44 2.31 -21.42
C PRO A 80 23.23 0.88 -21.95
N VAL A 81 22.76 0.78 -23.19
CA VAL A 81 22.56 -0.47 -23.92
C VAL A 81 23.93 -1.01 -24.34
N GLY A 82 24.59 -1.88 -23.55
CA GLY A 82 25.81 -2.54 -24.05
C GLY A 82 26.68 -3.42 -23.15
N VAL A 83 26.55 -3.47 -21.82
CA VAL A 83 27.53 -4.16 -20.94
C VAL A 83 26.91 -5.31 -20.16
N ALA A 84 27.67 -6.38 -19.87
CA ALA A 84 27.22 -7.59 -19.15
C ALA A 84 26.52 -7.35 -17.78
N SER A 85 26.64 -6.15 -17.18
CA SER A 85 25.80 -5.67 -16.06
C SER A 85 24.30 -5.56 -16.40
N LEU A 86 23.93 -5.68 -17.68
CA LEU A 86 22.56 -5.66 -18.21
C LEU A 86 21.64 -6.73 -17.61
N ARG A 87 22.13 -7.90 -17.20
CA ARG A 87 21.24 -8.98 -16.72
C ARG A 87 20.66 -8.68 -15.34
N GLU A 88 21.48 -8.18 -14.42
CA GLU A 88 21.08 -7.83 -13.07
C GLU A 88 20.15 -6.60 -13.09
N HIS A 89 20.54 -5.54 -13.83
CA HIS A 89 19.68 -4.37 -14.01
C HIS A 89 18.37 -4.67 -14.74
N ARG A 90 18.36 -5.58 -15.72
CA ARG A 90 17.11 -6.01 -16.36
C ARG A 90 16.20 -6.75 -15.37
N GLN A 91 16.75 -7.49 -14.40
CA GLN A 91 15.94 -8.12 -13.36
C GLN A 91 15.42 -7.10 -12.34
N GLU A 92 16.21 -6.11 -11.96
CA GLU A 92 15.77 -5.01 -11.09
C GLU A 92 14.67 -4.16 -11.74
N ASN A 93 14.82 -3.77 -13.02
CA ASN A 93 13.78 -3.04 -13.75
C ASN A 93 12.48 -3.85 -13.86
N LYS A 94 12.58 -5.16 -14.11
CA LYS A 94 11.41 -6.04 -14.10
C LYS A 94 10.77 -6.06 -12.73
N PHE A 95 11.54 -6.21 -11.66
CA PHE A 95 11.02 -6.20 -10.30
C PHE A 95 10.22 -4.93 -9.99
N ILE A 96 10.72 -3.74 -10.37
CA ILE A 96 10.00 -2.47 -10.18
C ILE A 96 8.71 -2.42 -11.00
N LEU A 97 8.76 -2.84 -12.26
CA LEU A 97 7.57 -2.86 -13.12
C LEU A 97 6.50 -3.81 -12.56
N TYR A 98 6.86 -5.04 -12.21
CA TYR A 98 5.94 -6.01 -11.63
C TYR A 98 5.44 -5.57 -10.25
N SER A 99 6.26 -4.87 -9.46
CA SER A 99 5.82 -4.21 -8.22
C SER A 99 4.70 -3.21 -8.49
N ALA A 100 4.88 -2.35 -9.49
CA ALA A 100 3.88 -1.37 -9.88
C ALA A 100 2.59 -2.01 -10.40
N LEU A 101 2.71 -3.05 -11.24
CA LEU A 101 1.55 -3.76 -11.79
C LEU A 101 0.78 -4.50 -10.69
N PHE A 102 1.47 -5.19 -9.78
CA PHE A 102 0.85 -5.90 -8.67
C PHE A 102 0.16 -4.93 -7.71
N THR A 103 0.85 -3.87 -7.29
CA THR A 103 0.28 -2.84 -6.41
C THR A 103 -0.85 -2.08 -7.10
N GLY A 104 -0.74 -1.83 -8.41
CA GLY A 104 -1.77 -1.20 -9.23
C GLY A 104 -3.00 -2.07 -9.39
N TYR A 105 -2.84 -3.39 -9.51
CA TYR A 105 -3.96 -4.34 -9.54
C TYR A 105 -4.74 -4.35 -8.21
N PHE A 106 -4.02 -4.28 -7.08
CA PHE A 106 -4.64 -4.10 -5.76
C PHE A 106 -5.37 -2.75 -5.66
N LEU A 107 -4.69 -1.66 -6.04
CA LEU A 107 -5.27 -0.32 -6.04
C LEU A 107 -6.52 -0.22 -6.92
N PHE A 108 -6.53 -0.89 -8.07
CA PHE A 108 -7.70 -0.94 -8.96
C PHE A 108 -8.91 -1.53 -8.25
N ASN A 109 -8.75 -2.59 -7.45
CA ASN A 109 -9.83 -3.11 -6.62
C ASN A 109 -10.30 -2.13 -5.55
N GLU A 110 -9.38 -1.43 -4.90
CA GLU A 110 -9.75 -0.48 -3.85
C GLU A 110 -10.48 0.73 -4.41
N VAL A 111 -10.06 1.24 -5.58
CA VAL A 111 -10.65 2.44 -6.21
C VAL A 111 -11.99 2.11 -6.86
N PHE A 112 -12.03 1.09 -7.70
CA PHE A 112 -13.24 0.74 -8.45
C PHE A 112 -14.15 -0.21 -7.68
N ARG A 113 -13.77 -0.61 -6.46
CA ARG A 113 -14.48 -1.60 -5.64
C ARG A 113 -14.86 -2.83 -6.46
N THR A 114 -13.91 -3.37 -7.21
CA THR A 114 -14.19 -4.48 -8.14
C THR A 114 -14.78 -5.68 -7.40
N HIS A 115 -14.32 -5.96 -6.17
CA HIS A 115 -14.92 -6.99 -5.32
C HIS A 115 -16.43 -6.78 -5.04
N VAL A 116 -16.93 -5.54 -4.98
CA VAL A 116 -18.37 -5.24 -4.81
C VAL A 116 -19.13 -5.51 -6.11
N HIS A 117 -18.58 -5.07 -7.24
CA HIS A 117 -19.22 -5.30 -8.55
C HIS A 117 -19.25 -6.79 -8.91
N LEU A 118 -18.16 -7.52 -8.64
CA LEU A 118 -18.10 -8.98 -8.79
C LEU A 118 -19.05 -9.69 -7.82
N GLY A 119 -19.20 -9.17 -6.60
CA GLY A 119 -20.22 -9.61 -5.64
C GLY A 119 -21.65 -9.53 -6.21
N ARG A 120 -21.98 -8.43 -6.89
CA ARG A 120 -23.28 -8.28 -7.57
C ARG A 120 -23.46 -9.25 -8.74
N MET A 121 -22.38 -9.78 -9.31
CA MET A 121 -22.39 -10.83 -10.34
C MET A 121 -22.40 -12.24 -9.74
N GLY A 122 -22.52 -12.38 -8.42
CA GLY A 122 -22.57 -13.67 -7.73
C GLY A 122 -21.21 -14.24 -7.34
N ILE A 123 -20.11 -13.50 -7.53
CA ILE A 123 -18.77 -13.95 -7.15
C ILE A 123 -18.52 -13.59 -5.67
N PRO A 124 -18.26 -14.57 -4.79
CA PRO A 124 -18.07 -14.29 -3.38
C PRO A 124 -16.80 -13.47 -3.14
N LYS A 125 -16.88 -12.47 -2.25
CA LYS A 125 -15.75 -11.59 -1.87
C LYS A 125 -14.50 -12.39 -1.47
N VAL A 126 -14.69 -13.51 -0.78
CA VAL A 126 -13.61 -14.42 -0.37
C VAL A 126 -12.80 -14.91 -1.57
N LEU A 127 -13.44 -15.23 -2.71
CA LEU A 127 -12.75 -15.67 -3.92
C LEU A 127 -11.89 -14.56 -4.51
N VAL A 128 -12.43 -13.33 -4.53
CA VAL A 128 -11.69 -12.14 -4.99
C VAL A 128 -10.47 -11.93 -4.11
N VAL A 129 -10.63 -11.90 -2.78
CA VAL A 129 -9.51 -11.77 -1.82
C VAL A 129 -8.50 -12.91 -1.98
N ALA A 130 -8.96 -14.15 -2.15
CA ALA A 130 -8.09 -15.31 -2.35
C ALA A 130 -7.22 -15.18 -3.62
N SER A 131 -7.77 -14.61 -4.72
CA SER A 131 -7.00 -14.35 -5.94
C SER A 131 -5.87 -13.33 -5.71
N TYR A 132 -6.11 -12.29 -4.90
CA TYR A 132 -5.09 -11.31 -4.52
C TYR A 132 -3.99 -11.95 -3.67
N PHE A 133 -4.35 -12.77 -2.69
CA PHE A 133 -3.38 -13.53 -1.89
C PHE A 133 -2.57 -14.51 -2.75
N GLY A 134 -3.22 -15.23 -3.68
CA GLY A 134 -2.53 -16.13 -4.60
C GLY A 134 -1.51 -15.39 -5.47
N LEU A 135 -1.90 -14.26 -6.05
CA LEU A 135 -0.99 -13.40 -6.82
C LEU A 135 0.14 -12.84 -5.97
N ALA A 136 -0.13 -12.46 -4.71
CA ALA A 136 0.88 -11.98 -3.77
C ALA A 136 1.94 -13.06 -3.49
N ILE A 137 1.52 -14.31 -3.29
CA ILE A 137 2.41 -15.45 -3.08
C ILE A 137 3.26 -15.70 -4.32
N VAL A 138 2.64 -15.75 -5.51
CA VAL A 138 3.36 -15.95 -6.77
C VAL A 138 4.40 -14.84 -6.98
N TYR A 139 4.00 -13.58 -6.78
CA TYR A 139 4.90 -12.43 -6.85
C TYR A 139 6.07 -12.56 -5.86
N GLY A 140 5.78 -12.89 -4.59
CA GLY A 140 6.79 -13.06 -3.55
C GLY A 140 7.77 -14.20 -3.82
N VAL A 141 7.31 -15.30 -4.41
CA VAL A 141 8.16 -16.44 -4.82
C VAL A 141 9.07 -16.05 -5.98
N ILE A 142 8.52 -15.44 -7.04
CA ILE A 142 9.28 -15.03 -8.23
C ILE A 142 10.39 -14.02 -7.87
N PHE A 143 10.07 -13.03 -7.04
CA PHE A 143 10.98 -11.95 -6.68
C PHE A 143 11.63 -12.10 -5.29
N ARG A 144 11.64 -13.30 -4.73
CA ARG A 144 12.15 -13.56 -3.37
C ARG A 144 13.54 -12.99 -3.13
N ARG A 145 14.45 -13.18 -4.09
CA ARG A 145 15.85 -12.72 -3.96
C ARG A 145 15.94 -11.19 -3.93
N GLN A 146 15.19 -10.52 -4.80
CA GLN A 146 15.13 -9.06 -4.86
C GLN A 146 14.50 -8.50 -3.59
N ILE A 147 13.39 -9.08 -3.13
CA ILE A 147 12.73 -8.67 -1.88
C ILE A 147 13.70 -8.78 -0.70
N GLN A 148 14.45 -9.88 -0.57
CA GLN A 148 15.42 -10.05 0.52
C GLN A 148 16.56 -9.02 0.53
N GLN A 149 16.87 -8.40 -0.62
CA GLN A 149 17.88 -7.34 -0.74
C GLN A 149 17.31 -5.92 -0.47
N THR A 150 15.99 -5.80 -0.34
CA THR A 150 15.27 -4.57 0.00
C THR A 150 14.97 -4.54 1.50
N PRO A 151 14.44 -3.43 2.08
CA PRO A 151 13.94 -3.44 3.45
C PRO A 151 12.67 -4.31 3.62
N TYR A 152 12.81 -5.63 3.44
CA TYR A 152 11.70 -6.58 3.34
C TYR A 152 10.82 -6.63 4.59
N LEU A 153 11.39 -6.36 5.77
CA LEU A 153 10.61 -6.29 7.02
C LEU A 153 9.49 -5.24 6.94
N LEU A 154 9.72 -4.15 6.20
CA LEU A 154 8.73 -3.10 5.98
C LEU A 154 7.61 -3.54 5.02
N LEU A 155 7.96 -4.31 3.98
CA LEU A 155 6.97 -4.92 3.09
C LEU A 155 6.14 -5.96 3.85
N VAL A 156 6.80 -6.82 4.62
CA VAL A 156 6.14 -7.87 5.42
C VAL A 156 5.22 -7.25 6.45
N SER A 157 5.62 -6.18 7.14
CA SER A 157 4.73 -5.48 8.08
C SER A 157 3.54 -4.85 7.37
N GLY A 158 3.73 -4.25 6.19
CA GLY A 158 2.64 -3.73 5.36
C GLY A 158 1.63 -4.83 4.98
N VAL A 159 2.11 -5.96 4.45
CA VAL A 159 1.27 -7.10 4.05
C VAL A 159 0.57 -7.74 5.25
N ALA A 160 1.28 -7.92 6.37
CA ALA A 160 0.72 -8.51 7.58
C ALA A 160 -0.41 -7.64 8.17
N LEU A 161 -0.24 -6.32 8.22
CA LEU A 161 -1.28 -5.39 8.67
C LEU A 161 -2.51 -5.44 7.77
N LEU A 162 -2.32 -5.56 6.45
CA LEU A 162 -3.42 -5.71 5.50
C LEU A 162 -4.18 -7.02 5.70
N ALA A 163 -3.44 -8.12 5.92
CA ALA A 163 -4.03 -9.42 6.21
C ALA A 163 -4.83 -9.40 7.52
N ILE A 164 -4.28 -8.77 8.57
CA ILE A 164 -4.97 -8.57 9.85
C ILE A 164 -6.28 -7.80 9.64
N ALA A 165 -6.27 -6.74 8.83
CA ALA A 165 -7.49 -5.98 8.55
C ALA A 165 -8.58 -6.84 7.90
N PHE A 166 -8.23 -7.60 6.85
CA PHE A 166 -9.20 -8.46 6.16
C PHE A 166 -9.70 -9.61 7.03
N LEU A 167 -8.84 -10.18 7.88
CA LEU A 167 -9.23 -11.22 8.84
C LEU A 167 -10.14 -10.67 9.93
N ALA A 168 -9.84 -9.48 10.46
CA ALA A 168 -10.67 -8.82 11.47
C ALA A 168 -12.05 -8.49 10.91
N GLU A 169 -12.13 -7.93 9.70
CA GLU A 169 -13.37 -7.64 8.98
C GLU A 169 -14.21 -8.93 8.78
N GLY A 170 -13.58 -10.01 8.29
CA GLY A 170 -14.26 -11.29 8.08
C GLY A 170 -14.76 -11.94 9.37
N LEU A 171 -13.96 -11.88 10.44
CA LEU A 171 -14.32 -12.46 11.73
C LEU A 171 -15.47 -11.70 12.42
N MET A 172 -15.43 -10.36 12.42
CA MET A 172 -16.50 -9.56 13.01
C MET A 172 -17.83 -9.73 12.30
N THR A 173 -17.80 -9.78 10.96
CA THR A 173 -19.00 -10.05 10.15
C THR A 173 -19.63 -11.41 10.50
N GLN A 174 -18.82 -12.44 10.81
CA GLN A 174 -19.32 -13.78 11.12
C GLN A 174 -19.88 -13.92 12.54
N LEU A 175 -19.36 -13.18 13.51
CA LEU A 175 -19.79 -13.30 14.91
C LEU A 175 -20.96 -12.37 15.29
N ASP A 176 -21.44 -11.50 14.39
CA ASP A 176 -22.55 -10.56 14.63
C ASP A 176 -22.41 -9.73 15.92
N LEU A 177 -21.15 -9.45 16.30
CA LEU A 177 -20.77 -8.84 17.59
C LEU A 177 -20.85 -7.29 17.58
N GLY A 178 -21.43 -6.68 16.55
CA GLY A 178 -21.00 -5.36 16.08
C GLY A 178 -21.56 -4.14 16.78
N ASN A 179 -20.74 -3.46 17.57
CA ASN A 179 -20.81 -2.01 17.70
C ASN A 179 -20.05 -1.40 16.51
N ASP A 180 -20.80 -0.89 15.52
CA ASP A 180 -20.34 -0.39 14.20
C ASP A 180 -19.10 0.52 14.22
N HIS A 181 -18.87 1.23 15.33
CA HIS A 181 -17.71 2.11 15.49
C HIS A 181 -16.39 1.36 15.69
N LEU A 182 -16.40 0.32 16.54
CA LEU A 182 -15.18 -0.43 16.87
C LEU A 182 -14.70 -1.25 15.67
N GLU A 183 -15.63 -1.81 14.91
CA GLU A 183 -15.34 -2.54 13.67
C GLU A 183 -14.56 -1.66 12.68
N SER A 184 -15.06 -0.44 12.45
CA SER A 184 -14.42 0.50 11.52
C SER A 184 -12.98 0.90 11.91
N ILE A 185 -12.68 1.00 13.21
CA ILE A 185 -11.35 1.36 13.71
C ILE A 185 -10.40 0.16 13.63
N ILE A 186 -10.88 -1.02 14.05
CA ILE A 186 -10.08 -2.25 14.08
C ILE A 186 -9.71 -2.70 12.67
N GLU A 187 -10.60 -2.50 11.70
CA GLU A 187 -10.29 -2.70 10.28
C GLU A 187 -9.46 -1.55 9.70
N GLY A 188 -9.86 -0.31 9.99
CA GLY A 188 -9.36 0.89 9.32
C GLY A 188 -7.92 1.25 9.66
N ILE A 189 -7.53 1.17 10.94
CA ILE A 189 -6.16 1.52 11.37
C ILE A 189 -5.12 0.59 10.73
N PRO A 190 -5.27 -0.75 10.78
CA PRO A 190 -4.31 -1.65 10.14
C PRO A 190 -4.24 -1.45 8.62
N LYS A 191 -5.36 -1.17 7.92
CA LYS A 191 -5.33 -0.82 6.49
C LYS A 191 -4.48 0.43 6.25
N LEU A 192 -4.72 1.51 7.01
CA LEU A 192 -3.99 2.76 6.85
C LEU A 192 -2.47 2.57 7.08
N LEU A 193 -2.08 1.89 8.17
CA LEU A 193 -0.69 1.60 8.49
C LEU A 193 -0.03 0.66 7.46
N SER A 194 -0.81 -0.27 6.90
CA SER A 194 -0.35 -1.07 5.76
C SER A 194 0.01 -0.18 4.57
N GLY A 195 -0.85 0.78 4.22
CA GLY A 195 -0.58 1.75 3.16
C GLY A 195 0.69 2.55 3.39
N VAL A 196 0.92 3.03 4.62
CA VAL A 196 2.14 3.78 4.99
C VAL A 196 3.39 2.93 4.79
N ASN A 197 3.38 1.71 5.32
CA ASN A 197 4.53 0.82 5.25
C ASN A 197 4.84 0.42 3.80
N THR A 198 3.82 0.11 3.02
CA THR A 198 3.97 -0.22 1.59
C THR A 198 4.50 0.97 0.79
N ALA A 199 3.97 2.18 1.01
CA ALA A 199 4.44 3.39 0.34
C ALA A 199 5.90 3.70 0.68
N LEU A 200 6.27 3.64 1.97
CA LEU A 200 7.66 3.85 2.41
C LEU A 200 8.60 2.77 1.87
N TYR A 201 8.15 1.51 1.83
CA TYR A 201 8.91 0.40 1.25
C TYR A 201 9.30 0.68 -0.20
N PHE A 202 8.32 1.04 -1.03
CA PHE A 202 8.59 1.33 -2.43
C PHE A 202 9.38 2.63 -2.62
N TRP A 203 9.14 3.65 -1.79
CA TRP A 203 9.96 4.85 -1.77
C TRP A 203 11.44 4.56 -1.55
N PHE A 204 11.79 3.81 -0.49
CA PHE A 204 13.17 3.47 -0.19
C PHE A 204 13.79 2.56 -1.25
N THR A 205 13.04 1.56 -1.71
CA THR A 205 13.51 0.60 -2.70
C THR A 205 13.83 1.28 -4.03
N CYS A 206 12.90 2.07 -4.56
CA CYS A 206 13.08 2.80 -5.81
C CYS A 206 14.20 3.86 -5.70
N ARG A 207 14.29 4.57 -4.57
CA ARG A 207 15.39 5.53 -4.33
C ARG A 207 16.75 4.85 -4.33
N ASP A 208 16.89 3.75 -3.59
CA ASP A 208 18.17 3.03 -3.49
C ASP A 208 18.59 2.48 -4.87
N GLN A 209 17.64 2.00 -5.68
CA GLN A 209 17.91 1.55 -7.05
C GLN A 209 18.34 2.69 -7.97
N LEU A 210 17.67 3.84 -7.90
CA LEU A 210 18.04 5.01 -8.71
C LEU A 210 19.43 5.56 -8.35
N LEU A 211 19.76 5.60 -7.06
CA LEU A 211 21.08 6.04 -6.61
C LEU A 211 22.19 5.09 -7.08
N ARG A 212 21.93 3.77 -7.08
CA ARG A 212 22.86 2.78 -7.63
C ARG A 212 23.10 3.02 -9.12
N SER A 213 22.04 3.20 -9.91
CA SER A 213 22.20 3.43 -11.36
C SER A 213 23.00 4.72 -11.65
N LEU A 214 22.75 5.80 -10.90
CA LEU A 214 23.47 7.07 -11.08
C LEU A 214 24.96 6.97 -10.73
N ASN A 215 25.31 6.21 -9.69
CA ASN A 215 26.71 6.00 -9.32
C ASN A 215 27.47 5.18 -10.36
N PHE A 216 26.81 4.23 -11.03
CA PHE A 216 27.40 3.48 -12.15
C PHE A 216 27.57 4.31 -13.42
N SER A 217 26.72 5.32 -13.65
CA SER A 217 26.80 6.20 -14.83
C SER A 217 27.90 7.26 -14.75
N ARG A 218 28.57 7.46 -13.60
CA ARG A 218 29.74 8.35 -13.52
C ARG A 218 30.95 7.65 -14.16
N PRO A 219 31.52 8.17 -15.27
CA PRO A 219 32.80 7.69 -15.74
C PRO A 219 33.84 7.96 -14.67
N ASN A 220 34.64 6.95 -14.30
CA ASN A 220 35.86 7.17 -13.56
C ASN A 220 36.80 7.98 -14.46
N PHE A 221 36.76 9.30 -14.35
CA PHE A 221 37.86 10.16 -14.77
C PHE A 221 38.93 10.04 -13.69
N SER A 222 39.75 9.00 -13.80
CA SER A 222 41.03 8.86 -13.10
C SER A 222 42.15 8.97 -14.12
#